data_AF-A0AAU5S9A2-F1
#
_entry.id   AF-A0AAU5S9A2-F1
#
_cell.length_a   1.000
_cell.length_b   1.000
_cell.length_c   1.000
_cell.angle_alpha   90.00
_cell.angle_beta   90.00
_cell.angle_gamma   90.00
#
_symmetry.space_group_name_H-M   'P 1'
#
loop_
_entity.id
_entity.type
_entity.pdbx_description
1 polymer ?
#
loop_
_entity_poly.entity_id
_entity_poly.type
_entity_poly.pdbx_seq_one_letter_code
_entity_poly.pdbx_strand_id
1 'polypeptide(L)' 'MQMPRVRCATCGRPTAAGPVAGRPGRGRLWRHDDPNASRRYSGPLVSCTGSLEIVELPAYGYQLEIGLDAEQELITPLF' A
#
# COMPACT_ATOMS: atom_id res chain seq x y z
N MET A 1 -6.43 -8.57 -8.04
CA MET A 1 -5.31 -8.88 -7.15
C MET A 1 -5.18 -7.78 -6.12
N GLN A 2 -5.27 -8.13 -4.84
CA GLN A 2 -5.06 -7.19 -3.75
C GLN A 2 -3.55 -7.03 -3.51
N MET A 3 -3.07 -5.79 -3.46
CA MET A 3 -1.67 -5.53 -3.14
C MET A 3 -1.51 -5.31 -1.64
N PRO A 4 -0.51 -5.95 -1.00
CA PRO A 4 -0.23 -5.71 0.41
C PRO A 4 0.09 -4.23 0.63
N ARG A 5 -0.43 -3.68 1.73
CA ARG A 5 -0.07 -2.33 2.18
C ARG A 5 0.95 -2.44 3.31
N VAL A 6 2.04 -1.70 3.18
CA VAL A 6 3.10 -1.60 4.19
C VAL A 6 3.37 -0.13 4.48
N ARG A 7 3.88 0.18 5.67
CA ARG A 7 4.19 1.55 6.05
C ARG A 7 5.46 2.01 5.34
N CYS A 8 5.39 3.15 4.64
CA CYS A 8 6.58 3.81 4.11
C CYS A 8 7.51 4.20 5.26
N ALA A 9 8.80 3.84 5.18
CA ALA A 9 9.76 4.14 6.23
C ALA A 9 10.02 5.65 6.37
N THR A 10 9.87 6.41 5.28
CA THR A 10 10.08 7.85 5.25
C THR A 10 8.92 8.63 5.88
N CYS A 11 7.68 8.35 5.47
CA CYS A 11 6.52 9.18 5.83
C CYS A 11 5.46 8.45 6.65
N GLY A 12 5.64 7.16 6.94
CA GLY A 12 4.72 6.33 7.73
C GLY A 12 3.41 5.96 7.04
N ARG A 13 3.15 6.48 5.83
CA ARG A 13 1.89 6.27 5.09
C ARG A 13 1.73 4.81 4.69
N PRO A 14 0.57 4.17 4.94
CA PRO A 14 0.28 2.84 4.43
C PRO A 14 0.17 2.90 2.91
N THR A 15 1.13 2.26 2.24
CA THR A 15 1.33 2.36 0.79
C THR A 15 1.33 0.96 0.20
N ALA A 16 0.70 0.79 -0.96
CA ALA A 16 0.71 -0.49 -1.66
C ALA A 16 2.13 -0.85 -2.10
N ALA A 17 2.50 -2.11 -1.96
CA ALA A 17 3.77 -2.65 -2.43
C ALA A 17 3.52 -3.76 -3.46
N GLY A 18 4.09 -3.61 -4.66
CA GLY A 18 4.06 -4.65 -5.70
C GLY A 18 5.26 -5.59 -5.58
N PRO A 19 5.22 -6.83 -6.05
CA PRO A 19 6.32 -7.77 -5.92
C PRO A 19 7.56 -7.32 -6.70
N VAL A 20 8.74 -7.75 -6.27
CA VAL A 20 9.98 -7.63 -7.07
C VAL A 20 10.31 -9.00 -7.67
N ALA A 21 10.42 -9.07 -8.99
CA ALA A 21 10.75 -10.30 -9.70
C ALA A 21 12.05 -10.94 -9.16
N GLY A 22 12.02 -12.24 -8.93
CA GLY A 22 13.15 -13.00 -8.38
C GLY A 22 13.45 -12.76 -6.90
N ARG A 23 12.62 -11.98 -6.18
CA ARG A 23 12.79 -11.71 -4.74
C ARG A 23 11.51 -11.98 -3.96
N PRO A 24 11.16 -13.26 -3.71
CA PRO A 24 10.00 -13.59 -2.89
C PRO A 24 10.10 -12.90 -1.52
N GLY A 25 9.00 -12.35 -1.03
CA GLY A 25 8.96 -11.59 0.24
C GLY A 25 9.47 -10.16 0.16
N ARG A 26 9.91 -9.68 -1.02
CA ARG A 26 10.25 -8.26 -1.25
C ARG A 26 9.22 -7.62 -2.16
N GLY A 27 8.86 -6.37 -1.85
CA GLY A 27 7.98 -5.56 -2.66
C GLY A 27 8.56 -4.18 -2.90
N ARG A 28 8.15 -3.53 -4.00
CA ARG A 28 8.44 -2.14 -4.32
C ARG A 28 7.23 -1.28 -3.95
N LEU A 29 7.45 -0.27 -3.11
CA LEU A 29 6.42 0.71 -2.79
C LEU A 29 5.92 1.41 -4.05
N TRP A 30 4.62 1.62 -4.15
CA TRP A 30 4.06 2.46 -5.20
C TRP A 30 4.41 3.93 -4.95
N ARG A 31 4.43 4.71 -6.04
CA ARG A 31 4.56 6.17 -5.92
C ARG A 31 3.40 6.69 -5.09
N HIS A 32 3.71 7.54 -4.13
CA HIS A 32 2.73 8.19 -3.28
C HIS A 32 3.20 9.61 -2.94
N ASP A 33 2.24 10.50 -2.70
CA ASP A 33 2.56 11.86 -2.28
C ASP A 33 3.08 11.88 -0.85
N ASP A 34 4.04 12.76 -0.61
CA ASP A 34 4.52 13.06 0.73
C ASP A 34 3.39 13.73 1.55
N PRO A 35 2.93 13.11 2.65
CA PRO A 35 1.91 13.73 3.52
C PRO A 35 2.39 15.01 4.20
N ASN A 36 3.71 15.20 4.34
CA ASN A 36 4.31 16.36 5.01
C ASN A 36 4.71 17.46 4.02
N ALA A 37 4.69 17.19 2.71
CA ALA A 37 4.92 18.24 1.73
C ALA A 37 3.78 19.26 1.77
N SER A 38 4.13 20.55 1.72
CA SER A 38 3.15 21.63 1.79
C SER A 38 2.17 21.53 0.61
N ARG A 39 0.91 21.19 0.88
CA ARG A 39 -0.16 21.19 -0.12
C ARG A 39 -0.59 22.62 -0.41
N ARG A 40 0.15 23.30 -1.28
CA ARG A 40 -0.28 24.60 -1.83
C ARG A 40 -1.20 24.34 -3.02
N TYR A 41 -2.31 25.06 -3.11
CA TYR A 41 -3.12 25.10 -4.33
C TYR A 41 -2.20 25.58 -5.47
N SER A 42 -2.08 24.80 -6.56
CA SER A 42 -1.10 24.95 -7.66
C SER A 42 0.38 24.63 -7.35
N GLY A 43 0.69 24.09 -6.17
CA GLY A 43 2.04 23.61 -5.85
C GLY A 43 2.39 22.29 -6.56
N PRO A 44 3.68 21.96 -6.72
CA PRO A 44 4.09 20.69 -7.30
C PRO A 44 3.61 19.51 -6.44
N LEU A 45 3.09 18.46 -7.07
CA LEU A 45 2.86 17.18 -6.41
C LEU A 45 4.21 16.48 -6.23
N VAL A 46 4.75 16.58 -5.03
CA VAL A 46 6.04 15.97 -4.69
C VAL A 46 5.79 14.54 -4.21
N SER A 47 6.29 13.57 -4.98
CA SER A 47 6.34 12.18 -4.52
C SER A 47 7.21 12.10 -3.26
N CYS A 48 6.78 11.30 -2.28
CA CYS A 48 7.60 10.98 -1.12
C CYS A 48 8.94 10.39 -1.57
N THR A 49 10.03 10.76 -0.91
CA THR A 49 11.38 10.25 -1.23
C THR A 49 11.51 8.74 -1.03
N GLY A 50 10.70 8.15 -0.14
CA GLY A 50 10.58 6.69 0.02
C GLY A 50 9.75 6.00 -1.07
N SER A 51 9.23 6.74 -2.05
CA SER A 51 8.53 6.14 -3.18
C SER A 51 9.45 5.20 -3.95
N LEU A 52 8.93 4.05 -4.36
CA LEU A 52 9.67 3.01 -5.08
C LEU A 52 10.78 2.31 -4.29
N GLU A 53 10.90 2.55 -2.99
CA GLU A 53 11.79 1.75 -2.15
C GLU A 53 11.38 0.27 -2.15
N ILE A 54 12.38 -0.61 -2.04
CA ILE A 54 12.16 -2.04 -1.88
C ILE A 54 12.06 -2.34 -0.39
N VAL A 55 10.93 -2.91 0.00
CA VAL A 55 10.55 -3.20 1.38
C VAL A 55 10.24 -4.69 1.56
N GLU A 56 10.20 -5.12 2.81
CA GLU A 56 9.73 -6.47 3.15
C GLU A 56 8.22 -6.52 3.08
N LEU A 57 7.70 -7.61 2.51
CA LEU A 57 6.29 -7.90 2.50
C LEU A 57 5.93 -8.73 3.73
N PRO A 58 4.74 -8.53 4.30
CA PRO A 58 4.32 -9.19 5.54
C PRO A 58 4.22 -10.72 5.40
N ALA A 59 3.97 -11.24 4.20
CA ALA A 59 3.95 -12.67 3.92
C ALA A 59 4.42 -12.97 2.49
N TYR A 60 5.07 -14.12 2.31
CA TYR A 60 5.35 -14.68 0.99
C TYR A 60 4.02 -15.04 0.32
N GLY A 61 3.79 -14.57 -0.91
CA GLY A 61 2.62 -14.99 -1.69
C GLY A 61 1.30 -14.28 -1.38
N TYR A 62 1.28 -13.20 -0.57
CA TYR A 62 0.06 -12.41 -0.29
C TYR A 62 -0.67 -11.93 -1.57
N GLN A 63 0.06 -11.77 -2.67
CA GLN A 63 -0.52 -11.41 -3.97
C GLN A 63 -1.38 -12.52 -4.60
N LEU A 64 -1.19 -13.78 -4.19
CA LEU A 64 -1.97 -14.94 -4.62
C LEU A 64 -3.29 -15.04 -3.88
N GLU A 65 -3.48 -14.26 -2.81
CA GLU A 65 -4.75 -14.19 -2.11
C GLU A 65 -5.77 -13.45 -2.98
N ILE A 66 -6.80 -14.18 -3.40
CA ILE A 66 -8.02 -13.61 -3.96
C ILE A 66 -8.83 -13.13 -2.76
N GLY A 67 -9.17 -11.83 -2.71
CA GLY A 67 -9.91 -11.24 -1.60
C GLY A 67 -11.34 -11.77 -1.51
N LEU A 68 -11.50 -12.96 -0.91
CA LEU A 68 -12.77 -13.65 -0.73
C LEU A 68 -13.55 -13.18 0.52
N ASP A 69 -13.03 -12.21 1.28
CA ASP A 69 -13.63 -11.75 2.54
C ASP A 69 -14.49 -10.48 2.39
N ALA A 70 -15.16 -10.31 1.25
CA ALA A 70 -15.99 -9.12 0.99
C ALA A 70 -17.51 -9.39 1.00
N GLU A 71 -18.01 -10.43 1.68
CA GLU A 71 -19.47 -10.61 1.88
C GLU A 71 -19.78 -11.25 3.25
N GLN A 72 -19.56 -10.50 4.32
CA GLN A 72 -20.38 -10.63 5.52
C GLN A 72 -20.88 -9.23 5.90
N GLU A 73 -21.75 -8.67 5.06
CA GLU A 73 -22.74 -7.73 5.56
C GLU A 73 -23.53 -8.46 6.64
N LEU A 74 -23.21 -8.17 7.90
CA LEU A 74 -24.11 -8.40 9.01
C LEU A 74 -25.39 -7.62 8.71
N ILE A 75 -26.34 -8.28 8.07
CA ILE A 75 -27.74 -7.86 8.03
C ILE A 75 -28.14 -7.80 9.50
N THR A 76 -28.10 -6.61 10.08
CA THR A 76 -28.68 -6.36 11.38
C THR A 76 -30.18 -6.27 11.13
N PRO A 77 -31.03 -7.21 11.60
CA PRO A 77 -32.45 -7.02 11.46
C PRO A 77 -32.82 -5.80 12.29
N LEU A 78 -33.38 -4.78 11.65
CA LEU A 78 -34.06 -3.69 12.34
C LEU A 78 -35.36 -4.26 12.91
N PHE A 79 -35.33 -4.63 14.18
CA PHE A 79 -36.50 -4.69 15.06
C PHE A 79 -36.15 -4.03 16.39
#